data_AF-A0A9E2BGQ8-F1
#
_entry.id   AF-A0A9E2BGQ8-F1
#
_cell.length_a   1.000
_cell.length_b   1.000
_cell.length_c   1.000
_cell.angle_alpha   90.00
_cell.angle_beta   90.00
_cell.angle_gamma   90.00
#
_symmetry.space_group_name_H-M   'P 1'
#
loop_
_entity.id
_entity.type
_entity.pdbx_description
1 polymer ?
#
loop_
_entity_poly.entity_id
_entity_poly.type
_entity_poly.pdbx_seq_one_letter_code
_entity_poly.pdbx_strand_id
1 'polypeptide(L)' 'MPNPTNTQVIYAGTGEGVFKTTDGGENWKVVKKGWKGRHISITFLAIDPRDSQVLWAGTTTGVFKSTDGGENWVLMRIRD' A
#
# COMPACT_ATOMS: atom_id res chain seq x y z
N MET A 1 -0.65 -9.18 -2.62
CA MET A 1 -1.39 -8.69 -3.80
C MET A 1 -0.38 -8.35 -4.90
N PRO A 2 -0.35 -9.13 -5.98
CA PRO A 2 0.51 -8.85 -7.13
C PRO A 2 0.02 -7.63 -7.91
N ASN A 3 0.94 -6.89 -8.52
CA ASN A 3 0.63 -5.83 -9.45
C ASN A 3 0.08 -6.43 -10.77
N PRO A 4 -1.05 -5.93 -11.29
CA PRO A 4 -1.73 -6.53 -12.44
C PRO A 4 -0.94 -6.42 -13.76
N THR A 5 -0.02 -5.45 -13.87
CA THR A 5 0.81 -5.22 -15.07
C THR A 5 2.25 -5.70 -14.90
N ASN A 6 2.67 -6.06 -13.69
CA ASN A 6 4.01 -6.59 -13.43
C ASN A 6 4.00 -7.53 -12.21
N THR A 7 4.02 -8.84 -12.46
CA THR A 7 3.95 -9.86 -11.41
C THR A 7 5.17 -9.91 -10.49
N GLN A 8 6.29 -9.27 -10.86
CA GLN A 8 7.45 -9.13 -9.98
C GLN A 8 7.22 -8.11 -8.87
N VAL A 9 6.25 -7.21 -9.03
CA VAL A 9 5.87 -6.24 -8.01
C VAL A 9 4.72 -6.80 -7.19
N ILE A 10 4.93 -7.00 -5.89
CA ILE A 10 3.93 -7.56 -4.98
C ILE A 10 3.88 -6.70 -3.72
N TYR A 11 2.67 -6.48 -3.21
CA TYR A 11 2.42 -5.77 -1.96
C TYR A 11 1.84 -6.71 -0.91
N ALA A 12 2.31 -6.60 0.33
CA ALA A 12 1.80 -7.32 1.48
C ALA A 12 1.39 -6.34 2.58
N GLY A 13 0.17 -6.50 3.09
CA GLY A 13 -0.30 -5.76 4.26
C GLY A 13 0.01 -6.55 5.53
N THR A 14 0.62 -5.90 6.52
CA THR A 14 1.01 -6.53 7.80
C THR A 14 0.60 -5.67 8.99
N GLY A 15 0.90 -6.11 10.22
CA GLY A 15 0.79 -5.28 11.42
C GLY A 15 1.79 -4.11 11.47
N GLU A 16 2.86 -4.17 10.66
CA GLU A 16 3.94 -3.18 10.58
C GLU A 16 3.82 -2.27 9.35
N GLY A 17 2.67 -2.30 8.67
CA GLY A 17 2.38 -1.52 7.48
C GLY A 17 2.47 -2.33 6.18
N VAL A 18 2.60 -1.61 5.07
CA VAL A 18 2.68 -2.19 3.72
C VAL A 18 4.14 -2.52 3.39
N PHE A 19 4.37 -3.74 2.92
CA PHE A 19 5.64 -4.19 2.35
C PHE A 19 5.50 -4.34 0.85
N LYS A 20 6.59 -4.09 0.13
CA LYS A 20 6.69 -4.17 -1.33
C LYS A 20 7.94 -4.95 -1.72
N THR A 21 7.80 -5.83 -2.69
CA THR A 21 8.89 -6.44 -3.45
C THR A 21 8.81 -5.95 -4.89
N THR A 22 9.95 -5.96 -5.58
CA THR A 22 10.06 -5.72 -7.03
C THR A 22 10.78 -6.85 -7.75
N ASP A 23 11.02 -7.97 -7.05
CA ASP A 23 11.79 -9.14 -7.48
C ASP A 23 11.03 -10.44 -7.17
N GLY A 24 9.70 -10.41 -7.29
CA GLY A 24 8.88 -11.62 -7.19
C GLY A 24 8.77 -12.20 -5.78
N GLY A 25 9.20 -11.48 -4.75
CA GLY A 25 9.14 -11.90 -3.36
C GLY A 25 10.47 -12.32 -2.75
N GLU A 26 11.58 -12.18 -3.48
CA GLU A 26 12.92 -12.46 -2.95
C GLU A 26 13.35 -11.44 -1.89
N ASN A 27 13.10 -10.13 -2.12
CA ASN A 27 13.39 -9.07 -1.17
C ASN A 27 12.18 -8.17 -0.93
N TRP A 28 11.95 -7.81 0.33
CA TRP A 28 10.83 -6.98 0.76
C TRP A 28 11.32 -5.70 1.43
N LYS A 29 10.70 -4.59 1.09
CA LYS A 29 10.93 -3.27 1.68
C LYS A 29 9.64 -2.73 2.25
N VAL A 30 9.71 -2.12 3.43
CA VAL A 30 8.56 -1.43 4.01
C VAL A 30 8.29 -0.11 3.29
N VAL A 31 7.05 0.11 2.85
CA VAL A 31 6.61 1.32 2.14
C VAL A 31 5.57 2.06 2.99
N LYS A 32 6.06 2.73 4.04
CA LYS A 32 5.26 3.32 5.13
C LYS A 32 5.38 4.84 5.26
N LYS A 33 5.81 5.56 4.23
CA LYS A 33 5.92 7.03 4.30
C LYS A 33 4.51 7.66 4.23
N GLY A 34 4.26 8.64 5.10
CA GLY A 34 2.95 9.29 5.24
C GLY A 34 2.09 8.77 6.41
N TRP A 35 2.52 7.68 7.03
CA TRP A 35 1.86 7.05 8.18
C TRP A 35 2.40 7.71 9.45
N LYS A 36 1.80 8.81 9.90
CA LYS A 36 2.29 9.54 11.08
C LYS A 36 1.94 8.78 12.37
N GLY A 37 2.96 8.21 13.03
CA GLY A 37 2.97 7.92 14.47
C GLY A 37 1.99 6.86 14.98
N ARG A 38 1.56 5.90 14.16
CA ARG A 38 0.62 4.85 14.57
C ARG A 38 1.12 3.49 14.10
N HIS A 39 1.09 2.49 14.98
CA HIS A 39 1.05 1.09 14.56
C HIS A 39 -0.28 0.89 13.85
N ILE A 40 -0.23 0.80 12.52
CA ILE A 40 -1.43 0.70 11.70
C ILE A 40 -1.41 -0.66 11.03
N SER A 41 -2.28 -1.55 11.51
CA SER A 41 -2.50 -2.84 10.87
C SER A 41 -3.23 -2.63 9.55
N ILE A 42 -2.66 -3.21 8.50
CA ILE A 42 -3.28 -3.24 7.18
C ILE A 42 -4.31 -4.37 7.15
N THR A 43 -5.56 -4.02 6.91
CA THR A 43 -6.67 -5.00 6.82
C THR A 43 -7.01 -5.37 5.39
N PHE A 44 -6.73 -4.48 4.43
CA PHE A 44 -6.84 -4.79 3.00
C PHE A 44 -5.91 -3.92 2.16
N LEU A 45 -5.60 -4.40 0.95
CA LEU A 45 -4.93 -3.64 -0.10
C LEU A 45 -5.67 -3.80 -1.43
N ALA A 46 -5.69 -2.74 -2.22
CA ALA A 46 -6.21 -2.74 -3.59
C ALA A 46 -5.28 -1.94 -4.52
N ILE A 47 -5.15 -2.37 -5.77
CA ILE A 47 -4.45 -1.65 -6.86
C ILE A 47 -5.49 -1.27 -7.91
N ASP A 48 -5.42 -0.05 -8.47
CA ASP A 48 -6.23 0.30 -9.65
C ASP A 48 -5.74 -0.53 -10.86
N PRO A 49 -6.59 -1.37 -11.48
CA PRO A 49 -6.18 -2.19 -12.62
C PRO A 49 -5.81 -1.36 -13.86
N ARG A 50 -6.20 -0.08 -13.92
CA ARG A 50 -5.90 0.83 -15.04
C ARG A 50 -4.63 1.64 -14.80
N ASP A 51 -4.22 1.80 -13.55
CA ASP A 51 -3.00 2.50 -13.16
C ASP A 51 -2.39 1.84 -11.91
N SER A 52 -1.37 1.00 -12.13
CA SER A 52 -0.77 0.24 -11.03
C SER A 52 0.09 1.07 -10.07
N GLN A 53 0.22 2.38 -10.31
CA GLN A 53 0.76 3.33 -9.32
C GLN A 53 -0.28 3.76 -8.28
N VAL A 54 -1.56 3.58 -8.55
CA VAL A 54 -2.63 3.94 -7.62
C VAL A 54 -3.00 2.76 -6.74
N LEU A 55 -2.82 2.94 -5.43
CA LEU A 55 -3.12 1.92 -4.42
C LEU A 55 -3.99 2.48 -3.31
N TRP A 56 -4.79 1.60 -2.71
CA TRP A 56 -5.52 1.87 -1.48
C TRP A 56 -5.15 0.86 -0.41
N ALA A 57 -4.96 1.37 0.81
CA ALA A 57 -4.75 0.57 2.00
C ALA A 57 -5.87 0.83 2.99
N GLY A 58 -6.58 -0.24 3.31
CA GLY A 58 -7.50 -0.28 4.43
C GLY A 58 -6.75 -0.50 5.72
N THR A 59 -7.12 0.26 6.74
CA THR A 59 -6.46 0.18 8.02
C THR A 59 -7.43 0.28 9.17
N THR A 60 -6.97 -0.05 10.38
CA THR A 60 -7.71 0.15 11.63
C THR A 60 -8.04 1.62 11.93
N THR A 61 -7.48 2.57 11.19
CA THR A 61 -7.62 4.01 11.48
C THR A 61 -8.16 4.84 10.30
N GLY A 62 -8.49 4.20 9.19
CA GLY A 62 -8.99 4.85 7.99
C GLY A 62 -8.42 4.27 6.69
N VAL A 63 -8.81 4.87 5.57
CA VAL A 63 -8.33 4.48 4.24
C VAL A 63 -7.21 5.42 3.82
N PHE A 64 -6.09 4.85 3.37
CA PHE A 64 -4.98 5.59 2.80
C PHE A 64 -4.92 5.33 1.29
N LYS A 65 -4.51 6.36 0.54
CA LYS A 65 -4.27 6.27 -0.90
C LYS A 65 -2.82 6.61 -1.22
N SER A 66 -2.23 5.86 -2.13
CA SER A 66 -0.97 6.19 -2.82
C SER A 66 -1.25 6.37 -4.31
N THR A 67 -0.45 7.23 -4.95
CA THR A 67 -0.45 7.47 -6.41
C THR A 67 0.94 7.31 -7.01
N ASP A 68 1.84 6.64 -6.28
CA ASP A 68 3.25 6.49 -6.62
C ASP A 68 3.77 5.08 -6.29
N GLY A 69 2.90 4.06 -6.43
CA GLY A 69 3.30 2.68 -6.23
C GLY A 69 3.61 2.35 -4.77
N GLY A 70 2.91 3.00 -3.84
CA GLY A 70 3.02 2.78 -2.40
C GLY A 70 4.15 3.55 -1.72
N GLU A 71 4.94 4.36 -2.43
CA GLU A 71 6.06 5.08 -1.83
C GLU A 71 5.60 6.16 -0.85
N ASN A 72 4.49 6.85 -1.14
CA ASN A 72 3.85 7.81 -0.22
C ASN A 72 2.35 7.55 -0.09
N TRP A 73 1.85 7.66 1.14
CA TRP A 73 0.44 7.43 1.47
C TRP A 73 -0.20 8.67 2.08
N VAL A 74 -1.42 8.97 1.64
CA VAL A 74 -2.24 10.08 2.12
C VAL A 74 -3.52 9.53 2.74
N LEU A 75 -3.83 9.96 3.96
CA LEU A 75 -5.09 9.65 4.62
C LEU A 75 -6.25 10.27 3.82
N MET A 76 -7.17 9.43 3.36
CA MET A 76 -8.38 9.88 2.69
C MET A 76 -9.34 10.41 3.74
N ARG A 77 -9.57 11.73 3.69
CA ARG A 77 -10.62 12.36 4.50
C ARG A 77 -11.94 12.22 3.77
N ILE A 78 -12.96 11.79 4.49
CA ILE A 78 -14.35 12.01 4.04
C ILE A 78 -14.53 13.52 4.05
N ARG A 79 -14.95 14.07 2.92
CA ARG A 79 -15.45 15.45 2.85
C ARG A 79 -16.95 15.34 3.06
N ASP A 80 -17.44 16.09 4.04
CA ASP A 80 -18.86 16.30 4.28
C ASP A 80 -19.52 17.01 3.08
#